data_AF-A0A2V8UH35-F1
#
_entry.id   AF-A0A2V8UH35-F1
#
_cell.length_a   1.000
_cell.length_b   1.000
_cell.length_c   1.000
_cell.angle_alpha   90.00
_cell.angle_beta   90.00
_cell.angle_gamma   90.00
#
_symmetry.space_group_name_H-M   'P 1'
#
loop_
_entity.id
_entity.type
_entity.pdbx_description
1 polymer ?
#
loop_
_entity_poly.entity_id
_entity_poly.type
_entity_poly.pdbx_seq_one_letter_code
_entity_poly.pdbx_strand_id
1 'polypeptide(L)'
;MKLNNLLVAGLLVAVIPGGCKKVDPPSPIVKKVQDAGAGDVSNASKESIEQWFKQHHDLAKEIALDCSRVKASKPADWADSTEGRVCQAAASASVFGNEHIQPDQRKF
;
A
#
# COMPACT_ATOMS: atom_id res chain seq x y z
N MET A 1 -57.19 7.12 -28.97
CA MET A 1 -56.57 7.23 -30.32
C MET A 1 -55.16 7.82 -30.19
N LYS A 2 -54.34 7.75 -31.24
CA LYS A 2 -53.14 8.60 -31.46
C LYS A 2 -53.58 10.07 -31.66
N LEU A 3 -52.78 11.15 -31.58
CA LEU A 3 -51.36 11.46 -31.31
C LEU A 3 -51.36 12.86 -30.54
N ASN A 4 -50.34 13.72 -30.30
CA ASN A 4 -48.93 13.88 -30.72
C ASN A 4 -48.09 14.71 -29.71
N ASN A 5 -46.80 14.87 -30.01
CA ASN A 5 -45.77 15.67 -29.32
C ASN A 5 -46.06 17.18 -29.14
N LEU A 6 -45.41 17.81 -28.14
CA LEU A 6 -44.58 19.00 -28.36
C LEU A 6 -43.51 19.23 -27.24
N LEU A 7 -42.25 18.91 -27.57
CA LEU A 7 -40.99 19.68 -27.37
C LEU A 7 -40.38 20.02 -25.98
N VAL A 8 -39.08 19.65 -25.86
CA VAL A 8 -37.93 20.43 -25.29
C VAL A 8 -37.92 20.71 -23.77
N ALA A 9 -36.80 20.62 -23.03
CA ALA A 9 -35.39 20.37 -23.37
C ALA A 9 -34.80 19.20 -22.55
N GLY A 10 -33.94 18.38 -23.16
CA GLY A 10 -33.14 17.38 -22.44
C GLY A 10 -31.81 17.96 -21.98
N LEU A 11 -31.66 18.26 -20.68
CA LEU A 11 -30.34 18.50 -20.09
C LEU A 11 -29.65 17.16 -19.85
N LEU A 12 -29.09 16.59 -20.91
CA LEU A 12 -28.19 15.43 -20.83
C LEU A 12 -26.89 15.86 -20.15
N VAL A 13 -26.89 15.85 -18.82
CA VAL A 13 -25.66 15.86 -18.02
C VAL A 13 -24.96 14.55 -18.29
N ALA A 14 -24.11 14.54 -19.31
CA ALA A 14 -23.20 13.46 -19.62
C ALA A 14 -22.14 13.38 -18.52
N VAL A 15 -22.52 12.82 -17.36
CA VAL A 15 -21.59 12.30 -16.39
C VAL A 15 -20.82 11.20 -17.09
N ILE A 16 -19.66 11.55 -17.64
CA ILE A 16 -18.68 10.58 -18.10
C ILE A 16 -18.35 9.74 -16.86
N PRO A 17 -18.67 8.43 -16.81
CA PRO A 17 -18.19 7.60 -15.74
C PRO A 17 -16.68 7.52 -15.92
N GLY A 18 -15.94 8.32 -15.14
CA GLY A 18 -14.49 8.37 -15.19
C GLY A 18 -13.95 6.96 -15.10
N GLY A 19 -13.38 6.47 -16.20
CA GLY A 19 -13.38 5.05 -16.53
C GLY A 19 -12.93 4.21 -15.35
N CYS A 20 -13.79 3.31 -14.87
CA CYS A 20 -13.60 2.61 -13.61
C CYS A 20 -12.21 1.97 -13.57
N LYS A 21 -11.28 2.61 -12.84
CA LYS A 21 -9.99 2.01 -12.55
C LYS A 21 -10.31 0.68 -11.86
N LYS A 22 -10.02 -0.42 -12.55
CA LYS A 22 -10.03 -1.74 -11.93
C LYS A 22 -8.99 -1.63 -10.81
N VAL A 23 -9.46 -1.54 -9.58
CA VAL A 23 -8.59 -1.62 -8.41
C VAL A 23 -8.14 -3.06 -8.39
N ASP A 24 -6.93 -3.31 -8.92
CA ASP A 24 -6.34 -4.64 -8.86
C ASP A 24 -6.34 -5.11 -7.40
N PRO A 25 -6.76 -6.36 -7.14
CA PRO A 25 -6.94 -6.85 -5.79
C PRO A 25 -5.61 -6.72 -5.02
N PRO A 26 -5.64 -6.27 -3.75
CA PRO A 26 -4.41 -6.09 -2.98
C PRO A 26 -3.63 -7.40 -2.95
N SER A 27 -2.33 -7.31 -3.23
CA SER A 27 -1.46 -8.49 -3.27
C SER A 27 -1.43 -9.18 -1.89
N PRO A 28 -1.01 -10.46 -1.79
CA PRO A 28 -0.95 -11.14 -0.50
C PRO A 28 -0.13 -10.39 0.57
N ILE A 29 0.93 -9.68 0.16
CA ILE A 29 1.75 -8.84 1.04
C ILE A 29 0.98 -7.59 1.49
N VAL A 30 0.35 -6.87 0.56
CA VAL A 30 -0.46 -5.68 0.89
C VAL A 30 -1.64 -6.06 1.78
N LYS A 31 -2.34 -7.15 1.46
CA LYS A 31 -3.47 -7.66 2.23
C LYS A 31 -3.05 -8.06 3.65
N LYS A 32 -1.92 -8.75 3.83
CA LYS A 32 -1.38 -9.10 5.16
C LYS A 32 -1.14 -7.88 6.05
N VAL A 33 -0.68 -6.78 5.46
CA VAL A 33 -0.48 -5.49 6.16
C VAL A 33 -1.80 -4.80 6.47
N GLN A 34 -2.77 -4.84 5.56
CA GLN A 34 -4.14 -4.33 5.77
C GLN A 34 -4.86 -5.11 6.89
N ASP A 35 -4.82 -6.44 6.85
CA ASP A 35 -5.44 -7.34 7.83
C ASP A 35 -4.81 -7.20 9.23
N ALA A 36 -3.53 -6.81 9.30
CA ALA A 36 -2.83 -6.47 10.54
C ALA A 36 -3.16 -5.06 11.09
N GLY A 37 -4.07 -4.31 10.47
CA GLY A 37 -4.56 -3.03 10.98
C GLY A 37 -3.90 -1.77 10.43
N ALA A 38 -3.14 -1.84 9.32
CA ALA A 38 -2.55 -0.66 8.68
C ALA A 38 -3.56 0.27 7.99
N GLY A 39 -4.79 -0.19 7.76
CA GLY A 39 -5.77 0.53 6.94
C GLY A 39 -5.39 0.53 5.45
N ASP A 40 -5.97 1.45 4.66
CA ASP A 40 -5.65 1.53 3.23
C ASP A 40 -4.26 2.13 2.95
N VAL A 41 -3.28 1.26 2.76
CA VAL A 41 -1.92 1.63 2.33
C VAL A 41 -1.82 1.99 0.83
N SER A 42 -2.88 1.86 0.02
CA SER A 42 -2.80 2.13 -1.43
C SER A 42 -2.57 3.61 -1.75
N ASN A 43 -3.10 4.51 -0.91
CA ASN A 43 -2.93 5.96 -1.03
C ASN A 43 -1.85 6.53 -0.08
N ALA A 44 -1.21 5.69 0.74
CA ALA A 44 -0.20 6.12 1.70
C ALA A 44 1.20 6.30 1.07
N SER A 45 1.96 7.28 1.60
CA SER A 45 3.38 7.43 1.26
C SER A 45 4.23 6.34 1.91
N LYS A 46 5.43 6.10 1.37
CA LYS A 46 6.37 5.10 1.90
C LYS A 46 6.77 5.44 3.34
N GLU A 47 6.92 6.71 3.65
CA GLU A 47 7.25 7.23 4.99
C GLU A 47 6.13 6.97 6.00
N SER A 48 4.86 7.20 5.64
CA SER A 48 3.72 6.90 6.52
C SER A 48 3.60 5.41 6.82
N ILE A 49 3.81 4.55 5.81
CA ILE A 49 3.82 3.09 6.00
C ILE A 49 5.02 2.67 6.87
N GLU A 50 6.18 3.31 6.71
CA GLU A 50 7.38 3.05 7.52
C GLU A 50 7.19 3.43 8.99
N GLN A 51 6.54 4.56 9.27
CA GLN A 51 6.22 4.96 10.65
C GLN A 51 5.22 4.00 11.31
N TRP A 52 4.25 3.48 10.57
CA TRP A 52 3.38 2.41 11.05
C TRP A 52 4.16 1.12 11.35
N PHE A 53 5.05 0.70 10.44
CA PHE A 53 5.91 -0.48 10.67
C PHE A 53 6.88 -0.33 11.85
N LYS A 54 7.32 0.88 12.20
CA LYS A 54 8.13 1.11 13.42
C LYS A 54 7.37 0.79 14.71
N GLN A 55 6.03 0.83 14.70
CA GLN A 55 5.19 0.37 15.81
C GLN A 55 4.86 -1.15 15.73
N HIS A 56 5.13 -1.79 14.59
CA HIS A 56 4.80 -3.20 14.28
C HIS A 56 6.05 -3.96 13.82
N HIS A 57 7.15 -3.83 14.57
CA HIS A 57 8.49 -4.14 14.08
C HIS A 57 8.70 -5.61 13.66
N ASP A 58 8.09 -6.58 14.35
CA ASP A 58 8.22 -8.00 13.97
C ASP A 58 7.44 -8.35 12.68
N LEU A 59 6.30 -7.69 12.45
CA LEU A 59 5.61 -7.75 11.16
C LEU A 59 6.44 -7.05 10.06
N ALA A 60 7.16 -5.98 10.37
CA ALA A 60 8.08 -5.35 9.41
C ALA A 60 9.15 -6.34 8.93
N LYS A 61 9.78 -7.08 9.86
CA LYS A 61 10.75 -8.16 9.53
C LYS A 61 10.11 -9.22 8.64
N GLU A 62 8.91 -9.69 9.01
CA GLU A 62 8.20 -10.74 8.30
C GLU A 62 7.85 -10.30 6.86
N ILE A 63 7.33 -9.08 6.70
CA ILE A 63 7.02 -8.50 5.38
C ILE A 63 8.29 -8.27 4.57
N ALA A 64 9.40 -7.82 5.17
CA ALA A 64 10.67 -7.69 4.47
C ALA A 64 11.20 -9.04 3.92
N LEU A 65 11.00 -10.14 4.67
CA LEU A 65 11.29 -11.49 4.19
C LEU A 65 10.33 -11.94 3.07
N ASP A 66 9.03 -11.64 3.18
CA ASP A 66 8.03 -11.94 2.14
C ASP A 66 8.33 -11.22 0.82
N CYS A 67 8.61 -9.92 0.91
CA CYS A 67 9.06 -9.08 -0.18
C CYS A 67 10.34 -9.59 -0.86
N SER A 68 11.30 -10.06 -0.06
CA SER A 68 12.57 -10.61 -0.58
C SER A 68 12.38 -11.86 -1.43
N ARG A 69 11.38 -12.70 -1.11
CA ARG A 69 11.06 -13.91 -1.89
C ARG A 69 10.38 -13.61 -3.22
N VAL A 70 9.62 -12.51 -3.34
CA VAL A 70 8.94 -12.14 -4.59
C VAL A 70 9.74 -11.18 -5.47
N LYS A 71 10.64 -10.36 -4.92
CA LYS A 71 11.33 -9.27 -5.65
C LYS A 71 11.96 -9.69 -6.99
N ALA A 72 12.51 -10.89 -7.08
CA ALA A 72 13.19 -11.37 -8.30
C ALA A 72 12.25 -11.72 -9.47
N SER A 73 10.94 -11.87 -9.24
CA SER A 73 9.94 -12.16 -10.29
C SER A 73 9.07 -10.96 -10.68
N LYS A 74 9.44 -9.76 -10.23
CA LYS A 74 8.68 -8.52 -10.42
C LYS A 74 9.31 -7.63 -11.50
N PRO A 75 8.52 -6.82 -12.22
CA PRO A 75 9.04 -5.87 -13.21
C PRO A 75 9.82 -4.72 -12.55
N ALA A 76 10.59 -3.98 -13.34
CA ALA A 76 11.51 -2.95 -12.82
C ALA A 76 10.80 -1.76 -12.13
N ASP A 77 9.57 -1.45 -12.55
CA ASP A 77 8.68 -0.42 -12.00
C ASP A 77 7.91 -0.88 -10.75
N TRP A 78 8.05 -2.14 -10.33
CA TRP A 78 7.33 -2.68 -9.17
C TRP A 78 7.55 -1.89 -7.87
N ALA A 79 8.70 -1.23 -7.71
CA ALA A 79 9.01 -0.37 -6.58
C ALA A 79 7.97 0.76 -6.38
N ASP A 80 7.40 1.27 -7.48
CA ASP A 80 6.42 2.36 -7.46
C ASP A 80 4.99 1.88 -7.16
N SER A 81 4.75 0.56 -7.24
CA SER A 81 3.47 -0.05 -6.85
C SER A 81 3.21 0.03 -5.34
N THR A 82 1.96 -0.16 -4.92
CA THR A 82 1.61 -0.24 -3.49
C THR A 82 2.39 -1.33 -2.76
N GLU A 83 2.57 -2.49 -3.40
CA GLU A 83 3.39 -3.57 -2.83
C GLU A 83 4.87 -3.17 -2.74
N GLY A 84 5.40 -2.49 -3.75
CA GLY A 84 6.76 -1.94 -3.76
C GLY A 84 7.00 -0.91 -2.64
N ARG A 85 6.06 0.00 -2.40
CA ARG A 85 6.14 0.97 -1.30
C ARG A 85 6.06 0.29 0.07
N VAL A 86 5.16 -0.68 0.24
CA VAL A 86 5.06 -1.52 1.45
C VAL A 86 6.38 -2.26 1.70
N CYS A 87 6.96 -2.88 0.68
CA CYS A 87 8.23 -3.60 0.77
C CYS A 87 9.42 -2.70 1.14
N GLN A 88 9.49 -1.50 0.56
CA GLN A 88 10.53 -0.52 0.90
C GLN A 88 10.37 0.02 2.33
N ALA A 89 9.14 0.30 2.76
CA ALA A 89 8.82 0.72 4.12
C ALA A 89 9.16 -0.36 5.16
N ALA A 90 8.77 -1.61 4.91
CA ALA A 90 9.08 -2.75 5.78
C ALA A 90 10.59 -2.98 5.90
N ALA A 91 11.31 -2.94 4.78
CA ALA A 91 12.77 -3.09 4.77
C ALA A 91 13.47 -1.95 5.54
N SER A 92 13.05 -0.69 5.37
CA SER A 92 13.59 0.43 6.15
C SER A 92 13.30 0.29 7.64
N ALA A 93 12.07 -0.04 8.03
CA ALA A 93 11.72 -0.20 9.44
C ALA A 93 12.46 -1.36 10.12
N SER A 94 12.61 -2.51 9.44
CA SER A 94 13.22 -3.75 9.97
C SER A 94 14.67 -3.61 10.44
N VAL A 95 15.42 -2.65 9.87
CA VAL A 95 16.83 -2.43 10.22
C VAL A 95 16.97 -1.73 11.57
N PHE A 96 16.04 -0.86 11.94
CA PHE A 96 16.17 -0.01 13.14
C PHE A 96 15.92 -0.75 14.46
N GLY A 97 15.13 -1.83 14.49
CA GLY A 97 14.87 -2.59 15.72
C GLY A 97 15.82 -3.77 15.96
N ASN A 98 17.07 -3.68 15.51
CA ASN A 98 18.17 -4.54 15.99
C ASN A 98 19.16 -3.78 16.90
N GLU A 99 18.94 -2.48 17.15
CA GLU A 99 19.79 -1.68 18.03
C GLU A 99 19.37 -1.82 19.51
N HIS A 100 19.61 -3.01 20.08
CA HIS A 100 19.82 -3.15 21.52
C HIS A 100 21.33 -3.17 21.81
N ILE A 101 22.00 -2.06 21.49
CA ILE A 101 23.35 -1.80 22.00
C ILE A 101 23.21 -1.57 23.51
N GLN A 102 23.43 -2.61 24.29
CA GLN A 102 23.76 -2.45 25.69
C GLN A 102 25.11 -1.71 25.75
N PRO A 103 25.20 -0.53 26.39
CA PRO A 103 26.49 0.12 26.58
C PRO A 103 27.31 -0.74 27.55
N ASP A 104 28.32 -1.43 27.03
CA ASP A 104 29.24 -2.29 27.79
C ASP A 104 29.79 -1.51 28.99
N GLN A 105 29.27 -1.81 30.19
CA GLN A 105 29.64 -1.14 31.44
C GLN A 105 30.98 -1.65 31.98
N ARG A 106 32.01 -1.74 31.12
CA ARG A 106 33.40 -1.91 31.59
C ARG A 106 33.91 -0.62 32.20
N LYS A 107 33.52 -0.48 33.46
CA LYS A 107 34.21 0.28 34.50
C LYS A 107 35.72 0.04 34.40
N PHE A 108 36.46 1.12 34.19
CA PHE A 108 37.87 1.28 34.51
C PHE A 108 37.98 2.18 35.75
#